data_AF-A0A961KS79-F1
#
_entry.id   AF-A0A961KS79-F1
#
_cell.length_a   1.000
_cell.length_b   1.000
_cell.length_c   1.000
_cell.angle_alpha   90.00
_cell.angle_beta   90.00
_cell.angle_gamma   90.00
#
_symmetry.space_group_name_H-M   'P 1'
#
loop_
_entity.id
_entity.type
_entity.pdbx_description
1 polymer ?
#
loop_
_entity_poly.entity_id
_entity_poly.type
_entity_poly.pdbx_seq_one_letter_code
_entity_poly.pdbx_strand_id
1 'polypeptide(L)'
;YALAGMGAVAAAVLGAPISTTLIVFELTGDWQTGLAVMVSVSLSTAVSSHLVDRSFFLTQLKRRNIHLAAGPQAYLLAMFRVAKVMRPLDPDREADTEALLTLMEQGIYLDMNATLERALPVFERTGLDFVPVVTLAPGDAPPALEGALFQVDALKAYNQALAATAAEEHS
;
A
#
# COMPACT_ATOMS: atom_id res chain seq x y z
N TYR A 1 43.60 -8.99 2.67
CA TYR A 1 42.87 -8.03 1.81
C TYR A 1 41.78 -8.66 0.94
N ALA A 2 42.03 -9.71 0.14
CA ALA A 2 40.97 -10.34 -0.69
C ALA A 2 39.78 -10.92 0.13
N LEU A 3 40.05 -11.50 1.30
CA LEU A 3 39.03 -12.03 2.22
C LEU A 3 38.08 -10.94 2.77
N ALA A 4 38.62 -9.78 3.13
CA ALA A 4 37.83 -8.67 3.65
C ALA A 4 36.88 -8.11 2.57
N GLY A 5 37.35 -8.02 1.32
CA GLY A 5 36.53 -7.58 0.19
C GLY A 5 35.38 -8.55 -0.12
N MET A 6 35.64 -9.86 -0.16
CA MET A 6 34.59 -10.86 -0.37
C MET A 6 33.59 -10.91 0.79
N GLY A 7 34.07 -10.80 2.03
CA GLY A 7 33.22 -10.77 3.22
C GLY A 7 32.28 -9.56 3.26
N ALA A 8 32.80 -8.38 2.90
CA ALA A 8 31.99 -7.15 2.83
C ALA A 8 30.90 -7.22 1.76
N VAL A 9 31.21 -7.74 0.56
CA VAL A 9 30.22 -7.92 -0.52
C VAL A 9 29.17 -8.97 -0.12
N ALA A 10 29.59 -10.09 0.48
CA ALA A 10 28.66 -11.13 0.95
C ALA A 10 27.71 -10.60 2.04
N ALA A 11 28.22 -9.82 3.00
CA ALA A 11 27.43 -9.21 4.06
C ALA A 11 26.38 -8.23 3.50
N ALA A 12 26.78 -7.40 2.53
CA ALA A 12 25.91 -6.43 1.88
C ALA A 12 24.84 -7.08 1.00
N VAL A 13 25.17 -8.19 0.31
CA VAL A 13 24.23 -8.91 -0.57
C VAL A 13 23.26 -9.79 0.22
N LEU A 14 23.72 -10.45 1.29
CA LEU A 14 22.90 -11.37 2.09
C LEU A 14 22.09 -10.65 3.17
N GLY A 15 22.44 -9.41 3.53
CA GLY A 15 21.67 -8.62 4.51
C GLY A 15 21.79 -9.13 5.96
N ALA A 16 22.81 -9.93 6.27
CA ALA A 16 23.10 -10.45 7.62
C ALA A 16 24.46 -9.93 8.16
N PRO A 17 24.63 -8.60 8.27
CA PRO A 17 25.92 -7.96 8.53
C PRO A 17 26.61 -8.42 9.81
N ILE A 18 25.84 -8.67 10.87
CA ILE A 18 26.37 -9.12 12.17
C ILE A 18 26.92 -10.55 12.05
N SER A 19 26.17 -11.45 11.42
CA SER A 19 26.55 -12.86 11.27
C SER A 19 27.79 -13.01 10.39
N THR A 20 27.85 -12.30 9.25
CA THR A 20 29.02 -12.36 8.36
C THR A 20 30.28 -11.80 9.02
N THR A 21 30.14 -10.76 9.84
CA THR A 21 31.28 -10.21 10.62
C THR A 21 31.80 -11.24 11.63
N LEU A 22 30.90 -11.89 12.37
CA LEU A 22 31.27 -12.92 13.35
C LEU A 22 31.95 -14.13 12.69
N ILE A 23 31.45 -14.58 11.54
CA ILE A 23 32.04 -15.69 10.78
C ILE A 23 33.46 -15.33 10.29
N VAL A 24 33.67 -14.13 9.75
CA VAL A 24 35.00 -13.70 9.30
C VAL A 24 35.96 -13.56 10.47
N PHE A 25 35.49 -13.04 11.61
CA PHE A 25 36.26 -12.94 12.84
C PHE A 25 36.66 -14.32 13.37
N GLU A 26 35.73 -15.27 13.44
CA GLU A 26 35.97 -16.64 13.90
C GLU A 26 36.97 -17.38 12.97
N LEU A 27 36.89 -17.16 11.66
CA LEU A 27 37.77 -17.79 10.68
C LEU A 27 39.19 -17.18 10.61
N THR A 28 39.36 -15.91 10.99
CA THR A 28 40.68 -15.23 10.91
C THR A 28 41.39 -15.11 12.25
N GLY A 29 40.67 -15.12 13.37
CA GLY A 29 41.23 -14.97 14.72
C GLY A 29 41.90 -13.61 14.99
N ASP A 30 41.76 -12.65 14.06
CA ASP A 30 42.40 -11.34 14.11
C ASP A 30 41.36 -10.23 14.34
N TRP A 31 41.54 -9.52 15.45
CA TRP A 31 40.68 -8.41 15.85
C TRP A 31 40.76 -7.22 14.88
N GLN A 32 41.90 -7.00 14.22
CA GLN A 32 42.06 -5.89 13.27
C GLN A 32 41.19 -6.10 12.03
N THR A 33 41.12 -7.34 11.54
CA THR A 33 40.26 -7.73 10.41
C THR A 33 38.77 -7.62 10.77
N GLY A 34 38.38 -8.03 11.98
CA GLY A 34 37.00 -7.89 12.47
C GLY A 34 36.53 -6.43 12.54
N LEU A 35 37.37 -5.54 13.07
CA LEU A 35 37.08 -4.09 13.11
C LEU A 35 36.94 -3.47 11.71
N ALA A 36 37.81 -3.85 10.76
CA ALA A 36 37.73 -3.36 9.39
C ALA A 36 36.41 -3.76 8.71
N VAL A 37 35.90 -4.97 8.97
CA VAL A 37 34.62 -5.44 8.43
C VAL A 37 33.45 -4.68 9.05
N MET A 38 33.43 -4.49 10.38
CA MET A 38 32.37 -3.72 11.05
C MET A 38 32.27 -2.29 10.55
N VAL A 39 33.39 -1.61 10.36
CA VAL A 39 33.42 -0.23 9.83
C VAL A 39 32.93 -0.19 8.38
N SER A 40 33.39 -1.14 7.55
CA SER A 40 32.98 -1.22 6.14
C SER A 40 31.47 -1.49 6.00
N VAL A 41 30.94 -2.42 6.80
CA VAL A 41 29.51 -2.74 6.86
C VAL A 41 28.69 -1.55 7.34
N SER A 42 29.12 -0.87 8.41
CA SER A 42 28.42 0.30 8.95
C SER A 42 28.36 1.44 7.93
N LEU A 43 29.47 1.68 7.21
CA LEU A 43 29.53 2.68 6.17
C LEU A 43 28.63 2.32 4.98
N SER A 44 28.61 1.04 4.57
CA SER A 44 27.71 0.55 3.52
C SER A 44 26.23 0.70 3.93
N THR A 45 25.88 0.42 5.18
CA THR A 45 24.53 0.62 5.70
C THR A 45 24.15 2.11 5.72
N ALA A 46 25.06 2.99 6.16
CA ALA A 46 24.83 4.43 6.15
C ALA A 46 24.61 4.96 4.73
N VAL A 47 25.46 4.57 3.78
CA VAL A 47 25.33 4.97 2.36
C VAL A 47 24.04 4.40 1.74
N SER A 48 23.73 3.12 2.00
CA SER A 48 22.51 2.48 1.50
C SER A 48 21.25 3.13 2.08
N SER A 49 21.27 3.54 3.35
CA SER A 49 20.14 4.24 3.99
C SER A 49 19.88 5.63 3.39
N HIS A 50 20.90 6.28 2.83
CA HIS A 50 20.76 7.56 2.13
C HIS A 50 20.35 7.41 0.66
N LEU A 51 20.63 6.27 0.03
CA LEU A 51 20.38 6.02 -1.40
C LEU A 51 19.11 5.20 -1.68
N VAL A 52 18.59 4.45 -0.71
CA VAL A 52 17.45 3.54 -0.91
C VAL A 52 16.29 3.92 0.01
N ASP A 53 15.23 4.46 -0.60
CA ASP A 53 14.17 5.18 0.09
C ASP A 53 13.30 4.38 1.08
N ARG A 54 13.45 3.05 1.19
CA ARG A 54 12.73 2.20 2.19
C ARG A 54 13.45 0.91 2.57
N SER A 55 14.11 0.23 1.63
CA SER A 55 15.03 -0.92 1.80
C SER A 55 15.23 -1.60 0.44
N PHE A 56 16.40 -2.20 0.18
CA PHE A 56 16.61 -3.02 -1.04
C PHE A 56 15.54 -4.11 -1.19
N PHE A 57 15.11 -4.73 -0.08
CA PHE A 57 14.07 -5.76 -0.08
C PHE A 57 12.70 -5.23 -0.49
N LEU A 58 12.33 -4.04 -0.01
CA LEU A 58 11.08 -3.38 -0.41
C LEU A 58 11.09 -2.96 -1.88
N THR A 59 12.25 -2.56 -2.41
CA THR A 59 12.43 -2.31 -3.85
C THR A 59 12.25 -3.59 -4.69
N GLN A 60 12.76 -4.73 -4.21
CA GLN A 60 12.55 -6.03 -4.87
C GLN A 60 11.08 -6.46 -4.85
N LEU A 61 10.39 -6.29 -3.72
CA LEU A 61 8.96 -6.57 -3.60
C LEU A 61 8.12 -5.66 -4.51
N LYS A 62 8.43 -4.35 -4.56
CA LYS A 62 7.76 -3.39 -5.45
C LYS A 62 7.90 -3.77 -6.93
N ARG A 63 9.08 -4.24 -7.36
CA ARG A 63 9.30 -4.74 -8.74
C ARG A 63 8.47 -6.00 -9.06
N ARG A 64 8.04 -6.76 -8.06
CA ARG A 64 7.15 -7.92 -8.19
C ARG A 64 5.67 -7.56 -8.00
N ASN A 65 5.31 -6.27 -8.02
CA ASN A 65 3.97 -5.76 -7.70
C ASN A 65 3.47 -6.10 -6.28
N ILE A 66 4.37 -6.48 -5.36
CA ILE A 66 4.04 -6.76 -3.97
C ILE A 66 4.22 -5.46 -3.17
N HIS A 67 3.11 -4.78 -2.92
CA HIS A 67 3.09 -3.50 -2.22
C HIS A 67 3.04 -3.70 -0.71
N LEU A 68 4.17 -4.07 -0.11
CA LEU A 68 4.29 -4.20 1.35
C LEU A 68 4.55 -2.85 2.06
N ALA A 69 4.95 -1.82 1.30
CA ALA A 69 5.46 -0.56 1.84
C ALA A 69 4.44 0.59 1.85
N ALA A 70 3.17 0.38 1.54
CA ALA A 70 2.19 1.43 1.75
C ALA A 70 1.85 1.39 3.25
N GLY A 71 1.99 2.48 4.00
CA GLY A 71 1.68 2.49 5.44
C GLY A 71 0.25 1.95 5.71
N PRO A 72 -0.10 1.62 6.97
CA PRO A 72 -1.38 0.98 7.31
C PRO A 72 -2.58 1.63 6.60
N GLN A 73 -2.54 2.94 6.48
CA GLN A 73 -3.46 3.80 5.75
C GLN A 73 -3.72 3.40 4.29
N ALA A 74 -2.68 3.13 3.50
CA ALA A 74 -2.83 2.80 2.09
C ALA A 74 -3.18 1.32 1.87
N TYR A 75 -2.70 0.43 2.75
CA TYR A 75 -3.12 -0.97 2.74
C TYR A 75 -4.62 -1.12 3.06
N LEU A 76 -5.12 -0.40 4.06
CA LEU A 76 -6.54 -0.44 4.42
C LEU A 76 -7.41 0.07 3.27
N LEU A 77 -7.04 1.17 2.60
CA LEU A 77 -7.80 1.67 1.44
C LEU A 77 -7.94 0.63 0.30
N ALA A 78 -6.94 -0.23 0.12
CA ALA A 78 -6.96 -1.31 -0.86
C ALA A 78 -7.81 -2.53 -0.44
N MET A 79 -8.11 -2.70 0.84
CA MET A 79 -8.90 -3.84 1.34
C MET A 79 -10.41 -3.59 1.38
N PHE A 80 -10.84 -2.33 1.54
CA PHE A 80 -12.26 -2.00 1.65
C PHE A 80 -12.89 -1.80 0.28
N ARG A 81 -13.81 -2.71 -0.07
CA ARG A 81 -14.62 -2.64 -1.30
C ARG A 81 -15.74 -1.62 -1.16
N VAL A 82 -16.01 -0.89 -2.23
CA VAL A 82 -17.10 0.08 -2.35
C VAL A 82 -18.45 -0.57 -2.05
N ALA A 83 -18.69 -1.80 -2.54
CA ALA A 83 -19.91 -2.56 -2.27
C ALA A 83 -20.27 -2.71 -0.77
N LYS A 84 -19.29 -2.68 0.15
CA LYS A 84 -19.54 -2.83 1.59
C LYS A 84 -19.94 -1.51 2.27
N VAL A 85 -19.67 -0.37 1.64
CA VAL A 85 -19.86 0.97 2.22
C VAL A 85 -20.96 1.74 1.51
N MET A 86 -21.27 1.40 0.25
CA MET A 86 -22.32 2.06 -0.52
C MET A 86 -23.69 1.95 0.15
N ARG A 87 -24.54 2.93 -0.10
CA ARG A 87 -25.96 2.86 0.21
C ARG A 87 -26.71 2.27 -0.99
N PRO A 88 -27.58 1.25 -0.79
CA PRO A 88 -28.39 0.72 -1.86
C PRO A 88 -29.39 1.78 -2.36
N LEU A 89 -29.92 1.60 -3.57
CA LEU A 89 -31.00 2.45 -4.07
C LEU A 89 -32.22 2.38 -3.14
N ASP A 90 -32.72 3.56 -2.78
CA ASP A 90 -34.01 3.70 -2.10
C ASP A 90 -35.07 4.04 -3.15
N PRO A 91 -36.04 3.13 -3.42
CA PRO A 91 -37.05 3.35 -4.45
C PRO A 91 -37.99 4.53 -4.13
N ASP A 92 -38.06 4.98 -2.88
CA ASP A 92 -38.90 6.12 -2.48
C ASP A 92 -38.25 7.49 -2.76
N ARG A 93 -37.00 7.50 -3.27
CA ARG A 93 -36.21 8.73 -3.55
C ARG A 93 -35.84 8.83 -5.03
N GLU A 94 -36.84 9.14 -5.86
CA GLU A 94 -36.67 9.30 -7.31
C GLU A 94 -35.66 10.38 -7.69
N ALA A 95 -35.63 11.52 -6.99
CA ALA A 95 -34.71 12.63 -7.26
C ALA A 95 -33.23 12.25 -7.08
N ASP A 96 -32.93 11.38 -6.12
CA ASP A 96 -31.56 10.87 -5.92
C ASP A 96 -31.18 9.94 -7.08
N THR A 97 -32.14 9.16 -7.59
CA THR A 97 -31.91 8.23 -8.71
C THR A 97 -31.64 8.96 -10.03
N GLU A 98 -32.39 10.02 -10.34
CA GLU A 98 -32.14 10.84 -11.54
C GLU A 98 -30.76 11.51 -11.51
N ALA A 99 -30.34 12.02 -10.34
CA ALA A 99 -29.02 12.60 -10.18
C ALA A 99 -27.90 11.56 -10.41
N LEU A 100 -28.08 10.33 -9.91
CA LEU A 100 -27.13 9.24 -10.12
C LEU A 100 -27.01 8.84 -11.60
N LEU A 101 -28.14 8.75 -12.31
CA LEU A 101 -28.14 8.45 -13.75
C LEU A 101 -27.45 9.55 -14.56
N THR A 102 -27.66 10.83 -14.21
CA THR A 102 -26.99 11.96 -14.84
C THR A 102 -25.47 11.88 -14.69
N LEU A 103 -24.98 11.48 -13.51
CA LEU A 103 -23.55 11.28 -13.27
C LEU A 103 -22.99 10.09 -14.07
N MET A 104 -23.78 9.02 -14.25
CA MET A 104 -23.39 7.89 -15.10
C MET A 104 -23.24 8.31 -16.57
N GLU A 105 -24.13 9.15 -17.09
CA GLU A 105 -24.03 9.69 -18.46
C GLU A 105 -22.76 10.55 -18.65
N GLN A 106 -22.31 11.23 -17.61
CA GLN A 106 -21.05 12.00 -17.60
C GLN A 106 -19.80 11.09 -17.48
N GLY A 107 -19.99 9.77 -17.37
CA GLY A 107 -18.91 8.79 -17.18
C GLY A 107 -18.34 8.79 -15.76
N ILE A 108 -19.05 9.35 -14.78
CA ILE A 108 -18.63 9.41 -13.38
C ILE A 108 -19.38 8.33 -12.60
N TYR A 109 -18.75 7.17 -12.45
CA TYR A 109 -19.27 6.06 -11.66
C TYR A 109 -18.11 5.21 -11.08
N LEU A 110 -18.42 4.38 -10.09
CA LEU A 110 -17.51 3.43 -9.48
C LEU A 110 -18.04 2.01 -9.64
N ASP A 111 -17.16 1.07 -9.98
CA ASP A 111 -17.54 -0.35 -9.95
C ASP A 111 -17.72 -0.83 -8.52
N MET A 112 -18.70 -1.71 -8.27
CA MET A 112 -18.96 -2.27 -6.95
C MET A 112 -17.75 -3.01 -6.35
N ASN A 113 -16.88 -3.57 -7.19
CA ASN A 113 -15.66 -4.26 -6.78
C ASN A 113 -14.46 -3.32 -6.62
N ALA A 114 -14.61 -2.03 -6.97
CA ALA A 114 -13.59 -1.04 -6.70
C ALA A 114 -13.35 -0.91 -5.20
N THR A 115 -12.17 -0.41 -4.84
CA THR A 115 -11.74 -0.21 -3.46
C THR A 115 -11.82 1.27 -3.09
N LEU A 116 -11.76 1.60 -1.80
CA LEU A 116 -11.69 2.99 -1.36
C LEU A 116 -10.45 3.72 -1.89
N GLU A 117 -9.36 3.00 -2.17
CA GLU A 117 -8.17 3.51 -2.88
C GLU A 117 -8.52 4.10 -4.26
N ARG A 118 -9.48 3.49 -4.97
CA ARG A 118 -9.98 4.00 -6.25
C ARG A 118 -11.09 5.04 -6.09
N ALA A 119 -11.89 4.93 -5.03
CA ALA A 119 -13.04 5.82 -4.81
C ALA A 119 -12.64 7.22 -4.34
N LEU A 120 -11.72 7.33 -3.37
CA LEU A 120 -11.35 8.63 -2.78
C LEU A 120 -10.80 9.64 -3.80
N PRO A 121 -9.89 9.27 -4.74
CA PRO A 121 -9.44 10.19 -5.78
C PRO A 121 -10.55 10.67 -6.71
N VAL A 122 -11.62 9.90 -6.89
CA VAL A 122 -12.79 10.34 -7.67
C VAL A 122 -13.48 11.49 -6.95
N PHE A 123 -13.76 11.35 -5.65
CA PHE A 123 -14.34 12.43 -4.85
C PHE A 123 -13.49 13.69 -4.82
N GLU A 124 -12.17 13.55 -4.64
CA GLU A 124 -11.25 14.71 -4.62
C GLU A 124 -11.21 15.44 -5.96
N ARG A 125 -11.28 14.70 -7.08
CA ARG A 125 -11.21 15.27 -8.42
C ARG A 125 -12.53 15.89 -8.86
N THR A 126 -13.66 15.29 -8.50
CA THR A 126 -14.99 15.77 -8.93
C THR A 126 -15.60 16.77 -7.95
N GLY A 127 -15.20 16.74 -6.68
CA GLY A 127 -15.78 17.56 -5.62
C GLY A 127 -17.24 17.20 -5.30
N LEU A 128 -17.71 16.02 -5.71
CA LEU A 128 -19.07 15.55 -5.46
C LEU A 128 -19.21 14.96 -4.06
N ASP A 129 -20.38 15.11 -3.44
CA ASP A 129 -20.66 14.49 -2.13
C ASP A 129 -20.98 12.98 -2.24
N PHE A 130 -21.43 12.54 -3.41
CA PHE A 130 -21.78 11.17 -3.71
C PHE A 130 -21.43 10.78 -5.15
N VAL A 131 -21.19 9.48 -5.37
CA VAL A 131 -20.85 8.91 -6.68
C VAL A 131 -21.67 7.63 -6.91
N PRO A 132 -22.24 7.43 -8.11
CA PRO A 132 -22.96 6.20 -8.45
C PRO A 132 -22.06 4.98 -8.38
N VAL A 133 -22.59 3.89 -7.82
CA VAL A 133 -21.96 2.58 -7.80
C VAL A 133 -22.69 1.66 -8.75
N VAL A 134 -21.94 1.04 -9.64
CA VAL A 134 -22.47 0.21 -10.70
C VAL A 134 -21.86 -1.18 -10.70
N THR A 135 -22.57 -2.13 -11.29
CA THR A 135 -22.02 -3.41 -11.70
C THR A 135 -21.63 -3.34 -13.16
N LEU A 136 -20.34 -3.49 -13.46
CA LEU A 136 -19.88 -3.67 -14.84
C LEU A 136 -20.21 -5.09 -15.30
N ALA A 137 -21.05 -5.23 -16.32
CA ALA A 137 -21.33 -6.52 -16.93
C ALA A 137 -20.19 -6.93 -17.88
N PRO A 138 -19.89 -8.23 -18.02
CA PRO A 138 -18.91 -8.69 -19.00
C PRO A 138 -19.39 -8.39 -20.43
N GLY A 139 -18.67 -7.51 -21.13
CA GLY A 139 -19.00 -7.06 -22.49
C GLY A 139 -19.20 -5.53 -22.56
N ASP A 140 -19.83 -5.06 -23.64
CA ASP A 140 -20.14 -3.65 -23.88
C ASP A 140 -21.57 -3.29 -23.41
N ALA A 141 -22.10 -4.05 -22.45
CA ALA A 141 -23.43 -3.82 -21.90
C ALA A 141 -23.41 -2.61 -20.94
N PRO A 142 -24.50 -1.82 -20.89
CA PRO A 142 -24.54 -0.63 -20.06
C PRO A 142 -24.37 -1.01 -18.57
N PRO A 143 -23.59 -0.22 -17.80
CA PRO A 143 -23.42 -0.45 -16.37
C PRO A 143 -24.76 -0.41 -15.63
N ALA A 144 -25.02 -1.40 -14.79
CA ALA A 144 -26.24 -1.46 -13.98
C ALA A 144 -26.04 -0.67 -12.68
N LEU A 145 -26.92 0.28 -12.38
CA LEU A 145 -26.89 1.08 -11.16
C LEU A 145 -27.32 0.25 -9.95
N GLU A 146 -26.46 0.13 -8.95
CA GLU A 146 -26.71 -0.64 -7.72
C GLU A 146 -26.96 0.25 -6.50
N GLY A 147 -26.34 1.44 -6.48
CA GLY A 147 -26.34 2.29 -5.29
C GLY A 147 -25.53 3.56 -5.47
N ALA A 148 -25.31 4.23 -4.34
CA ALA A 148 -24.49 5.44 -4.25
C ALA A 148 -23.49 5.32 -3.12
N LEU A 149 -22.23 5.68 -3.39
CA LEU A 149 -21.22 5.85 -2.35
C LEU A 149 -21.20 7.32 -1.94
N PHE A 150 -21.37 7.60 -0.64
CA PHE A 150 -21.23 8.94 -0.09
C PHE A 150 -19.82 9.14 0.47
N GLN A 151 -19.23 10.31 0.24
CA GLN A 151 -17.88 10.62 0.70
C GLN A 151 -17.77 10.51 2.23
N VAL A 152 -18.78 10.99 2.96
CA VAL A 152 -18.86 10.89 4.42
C VAL A 152 -18.86 9.45 4.92
N ASP A 153 -19.54 8.54 4.25
CA ASP A 153 -19.57 7.12 4.65
C ASP A 153 -18.24 6.44 4.34
N ALA A 154 -17.64 6.75 3.18
CA ALA A 154 -16.31 6.27 2.82
C ALA A 154 -15.25 6.69 3.85
N LEU A 155 -15.23 7.97 4.23
CA LEU A 155 -14.30 8.50 5.23
C LEU A 155 -14.57 7.93 6.63
N LYS A 156 -15.84 7.76 7.00
CA LYS A 156 -16.22 7.16 8.29
C LYS A 156 -15.78 5.70 8.37
N ALA A 157 -16.03 4.91 7.34
CA ALA A 157 -15.59 3.51 7.26
C ALA A 157 -14.06 3.41 7.32
N TYR A 158 -13.36 4.29 6.62
CA TYR A 158 -11.90 4.35 6.64
C TYR A 158 -11.33 4.69 8.03
N ASN A 159 -11.88 5.72 8.69
CA ASN A 159 -11.45 6.11 10.03
C ASN A 159 -11.73 5.03 11.08
N GLN A 160 -12.87 4.32 10.96
CA GLN A 160 -13.18 3.18 11.84
C GLN A 160 -12.18 2.03 11.65
N ALA A 161 -11.79 1.75 10.41
CA ALA A 161 -10.80 0.72 10.12
C ALA A 161 -9.41 1.07 10.70
N LEU A 162 -8.99 2.32 10.57
CA LEU A 162 -7.74 2.81 11.17
C LEU A 162 -7.74 2.68 12.69
N ALA A 163 -8.85 3.04 13.34
CA ALA A 163 -8.98 2.94 14.79
C ALA A 163 -8.92 1.47 15.27
N ALA A 164 -9.51 0.53 14.53
CA ALA A 164 -9.47 -0.89 14.86
C ALA A 164 -8.04 -1.47 14.78
N THR A 165 -7.30 -1.17 13.71
CA THR A 165 -5.91 -1.62 13.56
C THR A 165 -5.00 -1.02 14.65
N ALA A 166 -5.18 0.25 14.99
CA ALA A 166 -4.41 0.89 16.06
C ALA A 166 -4.69 0.26 17.45
N ALA A 167 -5.90 -0.23 17.71
CA ALA A 167 -6.24 -0.91 18.96
C ALA A 167 -5.57 -2.30 19.07
N GLU A 168 -5.40 -3.01 17.95
CA GLU A 168 -4.72 -4.31 17.90
C GLU A 168 -3.20 -4.20 18.11
N GLU A 169 -2.57 -3.11 17.66
CA GLU A 169 -1.13 -2.87 17.86
C GLU A 169 -0.77 -2.45 19.30
N HIS A 170 -1.75 -2.15 20.15
CA HIS A 170 -1.55 -1.66 21.53
C HIS A 170 -2.08 -2.62 22.60
N SER A 171 -2.45 -3.86 22.22
CA SER A 171 -2.73 -4.98 23.13
C SER A 171 -1.58 -5.99 23.11
#